data_AF-A0A6J3LNA4-F1
#
_entry.id   AF-A0A6J3LNA4-F1
#
_cell.length_a   1.000
_cell.length_b   1.000
_cell.length_c   1.000
_cell.angle_alpha   90.00
_cell.angle_beta   90.00
_cell.angle_gamma   90.00
#
_symmetry.space_group_name_H-M   'P 1'
#
loop_
_entity.id
_entity.type
_entity.pdbx_description
1 polymer ?
#
loop_
_entity_poly.entity_id
_entity_poly.type
_entity_poly.pdbx_seq_one_letter_code
_entity_poly.pdbx_strand_id
1 'polypeptide(L)'
;MTEQQRHNQNEDDNDVVFAIDTPTTVSEDISPRYKTTANSEKPTKSIAIQTTVGLPLRLRVLPSVKDIVEEEDVASSNVKGFSKIWKHIRFLGRLSLSLFGLTWLLTIWAIAGAVAFCVIEGPREREQVVKLKDMQKDLAVGLATELRQLRTEKEEDVEPLWSNKVHQYVEKHEKLLLMAVSSGYGESGNSGQLWTFPGCILFALSLLTTLGFGAPVPRTTAGRTVTVIFAAIGIPAHFLLVMNLGLLLAVRLQRYAISRILEGYEQTELSYTPPVPKWVKVVPFVCVATYYLLGVLCFGVARSRPIAASVLFPLDFTAAGGLSTIVGYVRVLYGLYLEGAVTIAAIAVAVLGVSTTQNLTNIGLKYGLLIEA
;
A
#
# COMPACT_ATOMS: atom_id res chain seq x y z
N MET A 1 5.55 87.31 -26.76
CA MET A 1 4.87 88.38 -27.50
C MET A 1 4.91 87.99 -28.97
N THR A 2 3.80 87.67 -29.64
CA THR A 2 2.39 87.73 -29.21
C THR A 2 1.55 86.78 -30.10
N GLU A 3 0.46 86.22 -29.53
CA GLU A 3 -0.82 85.66 -30.08
C GLU A 3 -1.01 85.42 -31.61
N GLN A 4 -1.89 84.53 -32.13
CA GLN A 4 -3.23 84.04 -31.69
C GLN A 4 -3.57 82.77 -32.57
N GLN A 5 -3.88 81.56 -32.07
CA GLN A 5 -5.12 81.02 -31.48
C GLN A 5 -6.33 80.77 -32.43
N ARG A 6 -6.65 79.48 -32.72
CA ARG A 6 -8.00 78.91 -33.06
C ARG A 6 -7.92 77.37 -33.23
N HIS A 7 -9.05 76.65 -33.33
CA HIS A 7 -9.69 75.89 -32.23
C HIS A 7 -10.63 74.79 -32.82
N ASN A 8 -10.86 73.68 -32.09
CA ASN A 8 -11.89 72.62 -32.30
C ASN A 8 -11.81 71.71 -33.55
N GLN A 9 -12.47 70.53 -33.63
CA GLN A 9 -12.77 69.41 -32.69
C GLN A 9 -13.52 68.30 -33.49
N ASN A 10 -13.50 67.03 -33.05
CA ASN A 10 -14.39 65.90 -33.45
C ASN A 10 -14.30 65.40 -34.94
N GLU A 11 -14.83 64.25 -35.39
CA GLU A 11 -15.05 62.86 -34.88
C GLU A 11 -15.35 61.95 -36.12
N ASP A 12 -15.00 60.66 -36.03
CA ASP A 12 -15.62 59.42 -36.57
C ASP A 12 -15.96 59.10 -38.07
N ASP A 13 -15.86 57.78 -38.32
CA ASP A 13 -16.53 56.86 -39.28
C ASP A 13 -16.39 56.94 -40.82
N ASN A 14 -15.85 55.86 -41.44
CA ASN A 14 -16.68 54.76 -42.00
C ASN A 14 -15.88 53.59 -42.66
N ASP A 15 -16.52 52.41 -42.74
CA ASP A 15 -16.07 51.17 -43.39
C ASP A 15 -16.06 51.20 -44.94
N VAL A 16 -15.44 50.18 -45.60
CA VAL A 16 -16.08 49.30 -46.63
C VAL A 16 -15.11 48.26 -47.28
N VAL A 17 -15.41 46.98 -47.00
CA VAL A 17 -15.46 45.72 -47.81
C VAL A 17 -14.61 45.49 -49.10
N PHE A 18 -14.09 44.24 -49.19
CA PHE A 18 -13.96 43.25 -50.31
C PHE A 18 -12.53 42.67 -50.38
N ALA A 19 -12.21 41.41 -50.69
CA ALA A 19 -12.83 40.08 -50.70
C ALA A 19 -11.82 39.13 -51.40
N ILE A 20 -11.61 37.91 -50.86
CA ILE A 20 -11.45 36.62 -51.57
C ILE A 20 -10.20 36.43 -52.50
N ASP A 21 -9.28 35.51 -52.14
CA ASP A 21 -9.21 34.15 -52.75
C ASP A 21 -8.08 33.26 -52.16
N THR A 22 -8.25 31.93 -52.26
CA THR A 22 -7.23 30.89 -52.00
C THR A 22 -7.22 29.91 -53.17
N PRO A 23 -6.09 29.25 -53.54
CA PRO A 23 -5.98 27.84 -53.13
C PRO A 23 -4.55 27.22 -52.99
N THR A 24 -4.43 26.30 -52.02
CA THR A 24 -3.62 25.04 -51.99
C THR A 24 -2.08 24.94 -52.18
N THR A 25 -1.50 24.16 -51.24
CA THR A 25 -0.51 23.05 -51.38
C THR A 25 1.03 23.24 -51.34
N VAL A 26 1.62 22.56 -50.32
CA VAL A 26 2.76 21.61 -50.35
C VAL A 26 4.20 22.03 -49.92
N SER A 27 4.75 21.16 -49.06
CA SER A 27 6.15 20.77 -48.80
C SER A 27 7.00 21.33 -47.66
N GLU A 28 7.84 20.41 -47.17
CA GLU A 28 8.86 20.48 -46.12
C GLU A 28 10.15 21.17 -46.59
N ASP A 29 10.91 21.77 -45.66
CA ASP A 29 12.35 21.51 -45.43
C ASP A 29 12.88 22.34 -44.23
N ILE A 30 13.48 21.74 -43.21
CA ILE A 30 14.93 21.45 -43.02
C ILE A 30 15.83 22.70 -42.84
N SER A 31 16.31 22.84 -41.58
CA SER A 31 17.65 23.29 -41.10
C SER A 31 18.45 24.38 -41.83
N PRO A 32 19.26 25.13 -41.04
CA PRO A 32 20.64 25.38 -41.44
C PRO A 32 21.67 24.77 -40.47
N ARG A 33 22.74 24.22 -41.07
CA ARG A 33 23.91 23.61 -40.44
C ARG A 33 25.11 24.53 -40.67
N TYR A 34 25.95 24.77 -39.66
CA TYR A 34 27.31 25.29 -39.88
C TYR A 34 28.41 24.46 -39.21
N LYS A 35 29.64 24.65 -39.71
CA LYS A 35 30.77 23.69 -39.73
C LYS A 35 32.08 24.49 -39.88
N THR A 36 33.29 24.05 -39.49
CA THR A 36 33.75 22.80 -38.83
C THR A 36 35.02 23.12 -38.02
N THR A 37 35.26 22.48 -36.87
CA THR A 37 36.66 22.11 -36.52
C THR A 37 36.70 20.89 -35.60
N ALA A 38 37.57 19.94 -35.92
CA ALA A 38 37.79 18.73 -35.14
C ALA A 38 39.09 18.86 -34.36
N ASN A 39 39.09 18.39 -33.11
CA ASN A 39 40.31 17.91 -32.47
C ASN A 39 39.99 16.59 -31.76
N SER A 40 40.86 15.60 -31.98
CA SER A 40 40.64 14.21 -31.59
C SER A 40 41.37 13.88 -30.30
N GLU A 41 40.68 13.99 -29.17
CA GLU A 41 41.11 13.33 -27.93
C GLU A 41 40.18 12.18 -27.57
N LYS A 42 40.78 11.08 -27.10
CA LYS A 42 40.10 9.79 -26.89
C LYS A 42 39.15 9.91 -25.70
N PRO A 43 37.86 9.50 -25.81
CA PRO A 43 37.02 9.33 -24.64
C PRO A 43 37.48 8.08 -23.89
N THR A 44 38.28 8.27 -22.84
CA THR A 44 38.43 7.27 -21.78
C THR A 44 37.04 6.94 -21.25
N LYS A 45 36.70 5.65 -21.14
CA LYS A 45 35.41 5.20 -20.62
C LYS A 45 35.28 5.56 -19.14
N SER A 46 34.74 6.74 -18.86
CA SER A 46 34.28 7.10 -17.53
C SER A 46 33.03 6.28 -17.21
N ILE A 47 33.18 5.29 -16.34
CA ILE A 47 32.05 4.60 -15.70
C ILE A 47 31.57 5.54 -14.59
N ALA A 48 30.81 6.57 -14.98
CA ALA A 48 30.25 7.55 -14.07
C ALA A 48 28.78 7.83 -14.41
N ILE A 49 27.90 7.26 -13.58
CA ILE A 49 26.65 7.88 -13.13
C ILE A 49 25.71 8.36 -14.26
N GLN A 50 24.86 7.45 -14.74
CA GLN A 50 23.56 7.87 -15.30
C GLN A 50 22.64 8.37 -14.18
N THR A 51 22.84 9.61 -13.74
CA THR A 51 21.75 10.41 -13.16
C THR A 51 21.01 11.08 -14.30
N THR A 52 20.13 10.32 -14.95
CA THR A 52 19.06 10.97 -15.73
C THR A 52 18.21 11.75 -14.74
N VAL A 53 18.32 13.08 -14.77
CA VAL A 53 17.41 14.00 -14.06
C VAL A 53 16.08 13.99 -14.83
N GLY A 54 15.43 12.83 -14.86
CA GLY A 54 14.06 12.71 -15.32
C GLY A 54 13.15 13.45 -14.35
N LEU A 55 12.20 14.22 -14.88
CA LEU A 55 11.06 14.69 -14.10
C LEU A 55 10.53 13.53 -13.25
N PRO A 56 10.26 13.70 -11.94
CA PRO A 56 9.73 12.62 -11.12
C PRO A 56 8.35 12.22 -11.65
N LEU A 57 8.31 11.15 -12.43
CA LEU A 57 7.09 10.65 -13.06
C LEU A 57 6.11 10.25 -11.95
N ARG A 58 5.04 11.02 -11.84
CA ARG A 58 4.05 10.92 -10.78
C ARG A 58 2.70 10.53 -11.37
N LEU A 59 2.10 9.48 -10.82
CA LEU A 59 0.76 9.04 -11.24
C LEU A 59 -0.27 10.17 -10.97
N ARG A 60 -1.19 10.38 -11.93
CA ARG A 60 -2.23 11.41 -11.80
C ARG A 60 -3.27 10.97 -10.76
N VAL A 61 -3.87 11.94 -10.07
CA VAL A 61 -4.89 11.68 -9.03
C VAL A 61 -6.19 11.17 -9.65
N LEU A 62 -6.53 11.69 -10.82
CA LEU A 62 -7.66 11.34 -11.65
C LEU A 62 -7.17 11.19 -13.11
N PRO A 63 -7.80 10.35 -13.94
CA PRO A 63 -7.52 10.31 -15.37
C PRO A 63 -7.84 11.68 -16.01
N SER A 64 -7.12 12.03 -17.08
CA SER A 64 -7.42 13.24 -17.85
C SER A 64 -8.73 13.05 -18.60
N VAL A 65 -9.73 13.87 -18.31
CA VAL A 65 -11.03 13.84 -19.02
C VAL A 65 -10.98 14.72 -20.28
N LYS A 66 -10.07 15.71 -20.35
CA LYS A 66 -9.95 16.61 -21.50
C LYS A 66 -9.53 15.86 -22.78
N ASP A 67 -8.55 14.99 -22.65
CA ASP A 67 -8.02 14.11 -23.70
C ASP A 67 -9.11 13.13 -24.25
N ILE A 68 -10.26 12.99 -23.58
CA ILE A 68 -11.38 12.15 -24.04
C ILE A 68 -12.21 12.90 -25.08
N VAL A 69 -12.45 14.21 -24.88
CA VAL A 69 -13.21 15.05 -25.81
C VAL A 69 -12.45 15.19 -27.12
N GLU A 70 -11.14 15.47 -27.06
CA GLU A 70 -10.27 15.56 -28.24
C GLU A 70 -10.11 14.20 -28.98
N GLU A 71 -10.13 13.05 -28.27
CA GLU A 71 -10.13 11.72 -28.91
C GLU A 71 -11.50 11.32 -29.48
N GLU A 72 -12.63 11.90 -29.03
CA GLU A 72 -13.96 11.64 -29.57
C GLU A 72 -14.17 12.28 -30.95
N ASP A 73 -13.72 13.52 -31.15
CA ASP A 73 -13.87 14.26 -32.41
C ASP A 73 -13.08 13.62 -33.58
N VAL A 74 -11.93 13.00 -33.29
CA VAL A 74 -11.03 12.42 -34.32
C VAL A 74 -11.38 10.97 -34.68
N ALA A 75 -11.98 10.20 -33.77
CA ALA A 75 -12.11 8.74 -33.90
C ALA A 75 -13.45 8.25 -34.50
N SER A 76 -14.12 9.05 -35.32
CA SER A 76 -15.48 8.76 -35.83
C SER A 76 -15.53 7.78 -37.02
N SER A 77 -14.41 7.51 -37.70
CA SER A 77 -14.36 6.65 -38.89
C SER A 77 -13.83 5.23 -38.61
N ASN A 78 -14.72 4.24 -38.76
CA ASN A 78 -14.47 2.79 -38.90
C ASN A 78 -13.54 2.06 -37.91
N VAL A 79 -14.15 1.44 -36.88
CA VAL A 79 -14.12 -0.03 -36.58
C VAL A 79 -15.00 -0.23 -35.33
N LYS A 80 -16.25 -0.68 -35.50
CA LYS A 80 -17.30 -0.51 -34.46
C LYS A 80 -17.28 -1.53 -33.31
N GLY A 81 -16.65 -2.70 -33.47
CA GLY A 81 -16.60 -3.75 -32.45
C GLY A 81 -15.34 -3.69 -31.58
N PHE A 82 -14.18 -3.91 -32.19
CA PHE A 82 -12.91 -4.04 -31.46
C PHE A 82 -12.45 -2.73 -30.80
N SER A 83 -12.75 -1.57 -31.41
CA SER A 83 -12.37 -0.27 -30.82
C SER A 83 -13.10 0.03 -29.51
N LYS A 84 -14.33 -0.44 -29.29
CA LYS A 84 -15.04 -0.23 -28.01
C LYS A 84 -14.36 -0.98 -26.87
N ILE A 85 -14.01 -2.25 -27.09
CA ILE A 85 -13.30 -3.06 -26.08
C ILE A 85 -11.91 -2.47 -25.83
N TRP A 86 -11.18 -2.06 -26.87
CA TRP A 86 -9.88 -1.42 -26.69
C TRP A 86 -9.98 -0.04 -26.02
N LYS A 87 -11.02 0.76 -26.31
CA LYS A 87 -11.33 2.01 -25.58
C LYS A 87 -11.61 1.73 -24.10
N HIS A 88 -12.41 0.71 -23.76
CA HIS A 88 -12.62 0.31 -22.37
C HIS A 88 -11.34 -0.20 -21.70
N ILE A 89 -10.50 -0.99 -22.37
CA ILE A 89 -9.21 -1.45 -21.84
C ILE A 89 -8.25 -0.26 -21.63
N ARG A 90 -8.21 0.71 -22.56
CA ARG A 90 -7.37 1.91 -22.48
C ARG A 90 -7.86 2.86 -21.38
N PHE A 91 -9.17 3.02 -21.24
CA PHE A 91 -9.80 3.76 -20.14
C PHE A 91 -9.56 3.08 -18.79
N LEU A 92 -9.74 1.76 -18.70
CA LEU A 92 -9.46 0.96 -17.50
C LEU A 92 -7.97 0.99 -17.14
N GLY A 93 -7.07 1.05 -18.14
CA GLY A 93 -5.64 1.30 -17.95
C GLY A 93 -5.35 2.71 -17.42
N ARG A 94 -5.92 3.76 -18.03
CA ARG A 94 -5.81 5.15 -17.55
C ARG A 94 -6.40 5.31 -16.13
N LEU A 95 -7.46 4.58 -15.80
CA LEU A 95 -8.10 4.56 -14.48
C LEU A 95 -7.28 3.76 -13.45
N SER A 96 -6.76 2.59 -13.82
CA SER A 96 -5.84 1.77 -13.00
C SER A 96 -4.55 2.52 -12.66
N LEU A 97 -4.07 3.38 -13.57
CA LEU A 97 -2.95 4.31 -13.36
C LEU A 97 -3.35 5.61 -12.62
N SER A 98 -4.60 5.77 -12.20
CA SER A 98 -4.96 6.80 -11.21
C SER A 98 -4.79 6.24 -9.81
N LEU A 99 -4.37 7.07 -8.85
CA LEU A 99 -4.17 6.62 -7.47
C LEU A 99 -5.43 5.97 -6.88
N PHE A 100 -6.60 6.52 -7.18
CA PHE A 100 -7.89 5.97 -6.75
C PHE A 100 -8.21 4.62 -7.41
N GLY A 101 -8.02 4.49 -8.73
CA GLY A 101 -8.22 3.22 -9.43
C GLY A 101 -7.23 2.14 -8.99
N LEU A 102 -6.00 2.51 -8.64
CA LEU A 102 -5.02 1.58 -8.05
C LEU A 102 -5.45 1.11 -6.65
N THR A 103 -5.97 2.01 -5.79
CA THR A 103 -6.56 1.57 -4.50
C THR A 103 -7.71 0.59 -4.72
N TRP A 104 -8.62 0.91 -5.65
CA TRP A 104 -9.78 0.07 -5.95
C TRP A 104 -9.38 -1.31 -6.48
N LEU A 105 -8.45 -1.36 -7.44
CA LEU A 105 -7.90 -2.60 -8.00
C LEU A 105 -7.26 -3.45 -6.89
N LEU A 106 -6.43 -2.86 -6.03
CA LEU A 106 -5.81 -3.56 -4.91
C LEU A 106 -6.83 -4.07 -3.88
N THR A 107 -7.90 -3.32 -3.59
CA THR A 107 -8.98 -3.82 -2.70
C THR A 107 -9.73 -5.00 -3.32
N ILE A 108 -10.05 -4.97 -4.61
CA ILE A 108 -10.65 -6.10 -5.32
C ILE A 108 -9.69 -7.29 -5.34
N TRP A 109 -8.41 -7.06 -5.61
CA TRP A 109 -7.37 -8.09 -5.58
C TRP A 109 -7.27 -8.76 -4.21
N ALA A 110 -7.23 -7.97 -3.12
CA ALA A 110 -7.23 -8.48 -1.75
C ALA A 110 -8.47 -9.33 -1.43
N ILE A 111 -9.67 -8.90 -1.85
CA ILE A 111 -10.91 -9.66 -1.68
C ILE A 111 -10.87 -10.97 -2.49
N ALA A 112 -10.43 -10.92 -3.75
CA ALA A 112 -10.29 -12.10 -4.61
C ALA A 112 -9.29 -13.12 -4.03
N GLY A 113 -8.14 -12.64 -3.54
CA GLY A 113 -7.17 -13.46 -2.82
C GLY A 113 -7.76 -14.08 -1.55
N ALA A 114 -8.45 -13.29 -0.73
CA ALA A 114 -9.12 -13.77 0.47
C ALA A 114 -10.15 -14.88 0.17
N VAL A 115 -10.97 -14.73 -0.89
CA VAL A 115 -11.90 -15.78 -1.34
C VAL A 115 -11.13 -17.03 -1.76
N ALA A 116 -10.08 -16.89 -2.58
CA ALA A 116 -9.27 -18.03 -3.04
C ALA A 116 -8.64 -18.81 -1.87
N PHE A 117 -8.03 -18.12 -0.89
CA PHE A 117 -7.44 -18.77 0.27
C PHE A 117 -8.50 -19.46 1.15
N CYS A 118 -9.64 -18.83 1.37
CA CYS A 118 -10.75 -19.40 2.12
C CYS A 118 -11.34 -20.66 1.45
N VAL A 119 -11.37 -20.73 0.12
CA VAL A 119 -11.82 -21.92 -0.63
C VAL A 119 -10.78 -23.05 -0.59
N ILE A 120 -9.48 -22.73 -0.66
CA ILE A 120 -8.41 -23.73 -0.74
C ILE A 120 -8.06 -24.32 0.64
N GLU A 121 -7.92 -23.48 1.67
CA GLU A 121 -7.47 -23.91 3.01
C GLU A 121 -8.62 -24.12 4.00
N GLY A 122 -9.76 -23.44 3.81
CA GLY A 122 -10.92 -23.50 4.71
C GLY A 122 -11.53 -24.89 4.90
N PRO A 123 -11.74 -25.70 3.84
CA PRO A 123 -12.25 -27.08 3.99
C PRO A 123 -11.29 -27.96 4.80
N ARG A 124 -10.00 -27.92 4.46
CA ARG A 124 -8.93 -28.69 5.14
C ARG A 124 -8.85 -28.36 6.63
N GLU A 125 -8.92 -27.09 6.99
CA GLU A 125 -8.93 -26.67 8.41
C GLU A 125 -10.16 -27.21 9.14
N ARG A 126 -11.35 -27.14 8.53
CA ARG A 126 -12.59 -27.66 9.13
C ARG A 126 -12.51 -29.15 9.42
N GLU A 127 -12.08 -29.94 8.45
CA GLU A 127 -11.91 -31.40 8.59
C GLU A 127 -10.87 -31.74 9.68
N GLN A 128 -9.74 -31.04 9.67
CA GLN A 128 -8.67 -31.22 10.66
C GLN A 128 -9.16 -30.90 12.09
N VAL A 129 -9.93 -29.83 12.26
CA VAL A 129 -10.49 -29.41 13.56
C VAL A 129 -11.55 -30.39 14.07
N VAL A 130 -12.39 -30.93 13.19
CA VAL A 130 -13.36 -31.98 13.56
C VAL A 130 -12.61 -33.25 13.97
N LYS A 131 -11.69 -33.74 13.13
CA LYS A 131 -10.90 -34.95 13.40
C LYS A 131 -10.14 -34.86 14.72
N LEU A 132 -9.48 -33.74 15.02
CA LEU A 132 -8.76 -33.55 16.27
C LEU A 132 -9.68 -33.47 17.49
N LYS A 133 -10.86 -32.82 17.37
CA LYS A 133 -11.87 -32.81 18.44
C LYS A 133 -12.41 -34.22 18.73
N ASP A 134 -12.60 -35.03 17.70
CA ASP A 134 -13.11 -36.40 17.87
C ASP A 134 -12.04 -37.31 18.46
N MET A 135 -10.79 -37.26 17.96
CA MET A 135 -9.66 -37.98 18.57
C MET A 135 -9.42 -37.58 20.05
N GLN A 136 -9.65 -36.31 20.41
CA GLN A 136 -9.58 -35.85 21.80
C GLN A 136 -10.71 -36.46 22.66
N LYS A 137 -11.94 -36.53 22.14
CA LYS A 137 -13.07 -37.21 22.82
C LYS A 137 -12.80 -38.69 22.98
N ASP A 138 -12.36 -39.37 21.93
CA ASP A 138 -12.08 -40.81 21.94
C ASP A 138 -11.02 -41.17 22.99
N LEU A 139 -9.96 -40.35 23.10
CA LEU A 139 -8.93 -40.53 24.12
C LEU A 139 -9.48 -40.30 25.54
N ALA A 140 -10.29 -39.25 25.75
CA ALA A 140 -10.88 -38.95 27.06
C ALA A 140 -11.93 -39.99 27.49
N VAL A 141 -12.79 -40.44 26.56
CA VAL A 141 -13.78 -41.49 26.79
C VAL A 141 -13.09 -42.83 27.03
N GLY A 142 -12.12 -43.20 26.18
CA GLY A 142 -11.35 -44.44 26.32
C GLY A 142 -10.60 -44.53 27.65
N LEU A 143 -9.97 -43.43 28.09
CA LEU A 143 -9.36 -43.35 29.42
C LEU A 143 -10.43 -43.53 30.52
N ALA A 144 -11.55 -42.81 30.44
CA ALA A 144 -12.61 -42.90 31.44
C ALA A 144 -13.25 -44.30 31.51
N THR A 145 -13.38 -45.03 30.41
CA THR A 145 -13.92 -46.40 30.39
C THR A 145 -12.93 -47.41 30.98
N GLU A 146 -11.65 -47.34 30.59
CA GLU A 146 -10.61 -48.26 31.09
C GLU A 146 -10.40 -48.06 32.60
N LEU A 147 -10.30 -46.81 33.07
CA LEU A 147 -10.18 -46.50 34.50
C LEU A 147 -11.43 -46.91 35.31
N ARG A 148 -12.60 -46.97 34.68
CA ARG A 148 -13.84 -47.44 35.31
C ARG A 148 -13.88 -48.96 35.42
N GLN A 149 -13.38 -49.68 34.42
CA GLN A 149 -13.26 -51.14 34.42
C GLN A 149 -12.27 -51.61 35.49
N LEU A 150 -11.07 -51.00 35.55
CA LEU A 150 -10.06 -51.28 36.58
C LEU A 150 -10.57 -51.03 38.01
N ARG A 151 -11.51 -50.09 38.21
CA ARG A 151 -12.14 -49.86 39.53
C ARG A 151 -13.15 -50.95 39.92
N THR A 152 -13.76 -51.63 38.95
CA THR A 152 -14.72 -52.71 39.22
C THR A 152 -14.04 -54.06 39.48
N GLU A 153 -12.79 -54.22 39.05
CA GLU A 153 -11.94 -55.36 39.38
C GLU A 153 -11.37 -55.17 40.80
N LYS A 154 -11.82 -56.02 41.75
CA LYS A 154 -11.36 -56.00 43.13
C LYS A 154 -10.06 -56.81 43.25
N GLU A 155 -8.91 -56.14 43.26
CA GLU A 155 -7.66 -56.80 43.63
C GLU A 155 -6.64 -55.82 44.26
N GLU A 156 -5.68 -56.37 44.98
CA GLU A 156 -4.78 -55.64 45.90
C GLU A 156 -3.72 -54.79 45.14
N ASP A 157 -3.52 -55.06 43.86
CA ASP A 157 -2.48 -54.48 42.98
C ASP A 157 -2.97 -53.38 42.01
N VAL A 158 -4.12 -52.75 42.28
CA VAL A 158 -4.74 -51.77 41.35
C VAL A 158 -3.97 -50.46 41.16
N GLU A 159 -3.21 -49.98 42.16
CA GLU A 159 -2.45 -48.71 42.05
C GLU A 159 -1.39 -48.68 40.93
N PRO A 160 -0.44 -49.64 40.84
CA PRO A 160 0.56 -49.64 39.76
C PRO A 160 -0.06 -49.84 38.38
N LEU A 161 -1.12 -50.65 38.27
CA LEU A 161 -1.86 -50.88 37.01
C LEU A 161 -2.59 -49.62 36.53
N TRP A 162 -3.26 -48.92 37.45
CA TRP A 162 -3.90 -47.63 37.20
C TRP A 162 -2.89 -46.59 36.71
N SER A 163 -1.76 -46.46 37.42
CA SER A 163 -0.70 -45.50 37.08
C SER A 163 -0.13 -45.76 35.68
N ASN A 164 0.20 -47.01 35.36
CA ASN A 164 0.73 -47.40 34.04
C ASN A 164 -0.26 -47.09 32.91
N LYS A 165 -1.56 -47.34 33.10
CA LYS A 165 -2.60 -46.98 32.12
C LYS A 165 -2.77 -45.47 31.94
N VAL A 166 -2.72 -44.69 33.03
CA VAL A 166 -2.72 -43.22 32.94
C VAL A 166 -1.50 -42.73 32.15
N HIS A 167 -0.29 -43.20 32.46
CA HIS A 167 0.92 -42.86 31.71
C HIS A 167 0.81 -43.21 30.22
N GLN A 168 0.29 -44.39 29.87
CA GLN A 168 0.08 -44.79 28.47
C GLN A 168 -0.89 -43.84 27.72
N TYR A 169 -1.96 -43.37 28.37
CA TYR A 169 -2.89 -42.42 27.76
C TYR A 169 -2.36 -40.99 27.73
N VAL A 170 -1.53 -40.59 28.70
CA VAL A 170 -0.80 -39.31 28.67
C VAL A 170 0.19 -39.27 27.51
N GLU A 171 0.97 -40.34 27.27
CA GLU A 171 1.84 -40.44 26.09
C GLU A 171 1.05 -40.37 24.76
N LYS A 172 -0.09 -41.07 24.68
CA LYS A 172 -0.97 -40.98 23.51
C LYS A 172 -1.46 -39.54 23.32
N HIS A 173 -1.85 -38.87 24.41
CA HIS A 173 -2.31 -37.49 24.36
C HIS A 173 -1.20 -36.53 23.92
N GLU A 174 0.02 -36.68 24.44
CA GLU A 174 1.19 -35.90 24.03
C GLU A 174 1.47 -36.06 22.53
N LYS A 175 1.50 -37.31 22.02
CA LYS A 175 1.70 -37.60 20.59
C LYS A 175 0.62 -36.94 19.71
N LEU A 176 -0.64 -36.96 20.16
CA LEU A 176 -1.74 -36.26 19.46
C LEU A 176 -1.64 -34.74 19.55
N LEU A 177 -1.20 -34.19 20.69
CA LEU A 177 -1.03 -32.75 20.90
C LEU A 177 0.13 -32.23 20.03
N LEU A 178 1.26 -32.94 19.97
CA LEU A 178 2.37 -32.62 19.06
C LEU A 178 1.94 -32.69 17.59
N MET A 179 1.18 -33.71 17.20
CA MET A 179 0.61 -33.79 15.84
C MET A 179 -0.31 -32.60 15.55
N ALA A 180 -1.21 -32.26 16.49
CA ALA A 180 -2.13 -31.15 16.37
C ALA A 180 -1.41 -29.80 16.24
N VAL A 181 -0.44 -29.51 17.12
CA VAL A 181 0.33 -28.25 17.10
C VAL A 181 1.18 -28.15 15.83
N SER A 182 1.85 -29.23 15.41
CA SER A 182 2.61 -29.23 14.15
C SER A 182 1.75 -28.96 12.91
N SER A 183 0.45 -29.33 12.96
CA SER A 183 -0.53 -29.06 11.92
C SER A 183 -1.25 -27.70 12.07
N GLY A 184 -0.89 -26.86 13.04
CA GLY A 184 -1.45 -25.52 13.27
C GLY A 184 -2.70 -25.48 14.18
N TYR A 185 -3.03 -26.57 14.89
CA TYR A 185 -4.11 -26.56 15.87
C TYR A 185 -3.69 -25.80 17.13
N GLY A 186 -4.62 -25.07 17.74
CA GLY A 186 -4.33 -24.15 18.85
C GLY A 186 -3.92 -22.74 18.38
N GLU A 187 -3.34 -22.60 17.18
CA GLU A 187 -3.08 -21.28 16.56
C GLU A 187 -4.36 -20.45 16.41
N SER A 188 -5.56 -21.06 16.42
CA SER A 188 -6.87 -20.41 16.17
C SER A 188 -7.58 -19.81 17.40
N GLY A 189 -7.08 -19.98 18.62
CA GLY A 189 -7.83 -19.68 19.85
C GLY A 189 -9.13 -20.51 19.98
N ASN A 190 -10.08 -20.03 20.81
CA ASN A 190 -11.28 -20.81 21.21
C ASN A 190 -12.21 -21.25 20.05
N SER A 191 -12.17 -20.60 18.89
CA SER A 191 -13.02 -20.98 17.74
C SER A 191 -12.48 -22.19 16.97
N GLY A 192 -11.19 -22.49 17.06
CA GLY A 192 -10.53 -23.54 16.29
C GLY A 192 -10.34 -23.23 14.80
N GLN A 193 -10.82 -22.11 14.26
CA GLN A 193 -10.73 -21.78 12.82
C GLN A 193 -10.05 -20.41 12.58
N LEU A 194 -8.98 -20.39 11.79
CA LEU A 194 -8.31 -19.18 11.29
C LEU A 194 -8.77 -18.80 9.89
N TRP A 195 -9.01 -19.78 9.00
CA TRP A 195 -9.42 -19.60 7.60
C TRP A 195 -10.92 -19.25 7.47
N THR A 196 -11.32 -18.29 8.30
CA THR A 196 -12.58 -17.56 8.19
C THR A 196 -12.39 -16.38 7.24
N PHE A 197 -13.47 -15.90 6.59
CA PHE A 197 -13.39 -14.77 5.66
C PHE A 197 -12.64 -13.53 6.20
N PRO A 198 -12.83 -13.10 7.47
CA PRO A 198 -12.05 -12.00 8.05
C PRO A 198 -10.56 -12.35 8.26
N GLY A 199 -10.23 -13.62 8.53
CA GLY A 199 -8.86 -14.11 8.61
C GLY A 199 -8.18 -14.18 7.24
N CYS A 200 -8.90 -14.60 6.20
CA CYS A 200 -8.44 -14.60 4.81
C CYS A 200 -8.15 -13.18 4.29
N ILE A 201 -8.99 -12.19 4.63
CA ILE A 201 -8.74 -10.77 4.32
C ILE A 201 -7.46 -10.28 5.02
N LEU A 202 -7.32 -10.56 6.32
CA LEU A 202 -6.11 -10.20 7.07
C LEU A 202 -4.86 -10.80 6.45
N PHE A 203 -4.91 -12.08 6.09
CA PHE A 203 -3.79 -12.79 5.46
C PHE A 203 -3.41 -12.14 4.12
N ALA A 204 -4.39 -11.91 3.24
CA ALA A 204 -4.18 -11.21 1.96
C ALA A 204 -3.57 -9.82 2.16
N LEU A 205 -4.07 -9.04 3.14
CA LEU A 205 -3.54 -7.71 3.45
C LEU A 205 -2.11 -7.77 4.03
N SER A 206 -1.82 -8.74 4.89
CA SER A 206 -0.49 -8.96 5.47
C SER A 206 0.57 -9.37 4.43
N LEU A 207 0.13 -10.01 3.33
CA LEU A 207 0.96 -10.32 2.17
C LEU A 207 1.21 -9.08 1.30
N LEU A 208 0.17 -8.30 1.01
CA LEU A 208 0.29 -7.06 0.22
C LEU A 208 1.22 -6.04 0.90
N THR A 209 1.03 -5.82 2.20
CA THR A 209 1.85 -4.93 3.04
C THR A 209 3.22 -5.48 3.41
N THR A 210 3.54 -6.71 3.00
CA THR A 210 4.75 -7.48 3.37
C THR A 210 5.03 -7.61 4.89
N LEU A 211 4.02 -7.42 5.73
CA LEU A 211 4.12 -7.53 7.19
C LEU A 211 4.17 -8.98 7.70
N GLY A 212 3.42 -9.88 7.07
CA GLY A 212 3.46 -11.34 7.32
C GLY A 212 3.31 -11.78 8.80
N PHE A 213 2.12 -11.67 9.38
CA PHE A 213 1.86 -11.93 10.82
C PHE A 213 2.03 -13.38 11.32
N GLY A 214 2.62 -14.29 10.54
CA GLY A 214 2.88 -15.68 10.94
C GLY A 214 1.66 -16.59 11.10
N ALA A 215 0.44 -16.07 11.17
CA ALA A 215 -0.81 -16.85 11.19
C ALA A 215 -2.01 -16.09 10.58
N PRO A 216 -2.90 -16.75 9.82
CA PRO A 216 -2.77 -18.11 9.29
C PRO A 216 -1.67 -18.24 8.23
N VAL A 217 -1.18 -19.47 8.02
CA VAL A 217 -0.18 -19.79 6.98
C VAL A 217 -0.65 -21.00 6.16
N PRO A 218 -0.61 -20.95 4.81
CA PRO A 218 -1.07 -22.05 3.96
C PRO A 218 -0.17 -23.27 4.13
N ARG A 219 -0.80 -24.40 4.44
CA ARG A 219 -0.12 -25.70 4.62
C ARG A 219 -0.24 -26.57 3.37
N THR A 220 -1.24 -26.33 2.50
CA THR A 220 -1.37 -27.00 1.20
C THR A 220 -0.32 -26.51 0.19
N THR A 221 0.07 -27.38 -0.73
CA THR A 221 0.90 -27.01 -1.88
C THR A 221 0.19 -25.99 -2.76
N ALA A 222 -1.10 -26.19 -3.04
CA ALA A 222 -1.93 -25.27 -3.83
C ALA A 222 -2.01 -23.87 -3.20
N GLY A 223 -2.33 -23.77 -1.90
CA GLY A 223 -2.42 -22.49 -1.18
C GLY A 223 -1.08 -21.74 -1.15
N ARG A 224 0.05 -22.45 -1.03
CA ARG A 224 1.40 -21.87 -1.14
C ARG A 224 1.67 -21.33 -2.54
N THR A 225 1.38 -22.08 -3.59
CA THR A 225 1.55 -21.62 -4.98
C THR A 225 0.69 -20.39 -5.28
N VAL A 226 -0.58 -20.39 -4.87
CA VAL A 226 -1.47 -19.22 -5.01
C VAL A 226 -0.93 -18.03 -4.21
N THR A 227 -0.38 -18.24 -3.01
CA THR A 227 0.25 -17.18 -2.20
C THR A 227 1.43 -16.53 -2.92
N VAL A 228 2.31 -17.32 -3.56
CA VAL A 228 3.46 -16.80 -4.32
C VAL A 228 2.98 -15.97 -5.52
N ILE A 229 2.00 -16.45 -6.28
CA ILE A 229 1.44 -15.72 -7.43
C ILE A 229 0.75 -14.43 -6.98
N PHE A 230 -0.03 -14.49 -5.89
CA PHE A 230 -0.71 -13.34 -5.30
C PHE A 230 0.28 -12.26 -4.85
N ALA A 231 1.37 -12.67 -4.17
CA ALA A 231 2.42 -11.78 -3.70
C ALA A 231 3.22 -11.15 -4.85
N ALA A 232 3.57 -11.93 -5.89
CA ALA A 232 4.34 -11.45 -7.03
C ALA A 232 3.65 -10.31 -7.81
N ILE A 233 2.31 -10.32 -7.88
CA ILE A 233 1.51 -9.26 -8.53
C ILE A 233 1.17 -8.15 -7.51
N GLY A 234 0.78 -8.55 -6.31
CA GLY A 234 0.24 -7.65 -5.29
C GLY A 234 1.27 -6.72 -4.66
N ILE A 235 2.46 -7.23 -4.31
CA ILE A 235 3.49 -6.44 -3.62
C ILE A 235 4.00 -5.27 -4.47
N PRO A 236 4.37 -5.43 -5.76
CA PRO A 236 4.80 -4.30 -6.58
C PRO A 236 3.70 -3.25 -6.77
N ALA A 237 2.45 -3.67 -6.95
CA ALA A 237 1.31 -2.77 -7.09
C ALA A 237 1.00 -1.99 -5.80
N HIS A 238 1.06 -2.66 -4.64
CA HIS A 238 0.91 -2.03 -3.33
C HIS A 238 2.04 -1.04 -3.03
N PHE A 239 3.29 -1.41 -3.31
CA PHE A 239 4.44 -0.52 -3.16
C PHE A 239 4.31 0.74 -4.03
N LEU A 240 3.89 0.59 -5.29
CA LEU A 240 3.60 1.72 -6.19
C LEU A 240 2.48 2.62 -5.64
N LEU A 241 1.41 2.05 -5.09
CA LEU A 241 0.32 2.79 -4.45
C LEU A 241 0.85 3.64 -3.29
N VAL A 242 1.52 3.00 -2.34
CA VAL A 242 2.02 3.61 -1.09
C VAL A 242 3.04 4.72 -1.38
N MET A 243 3.97 4.48 -2.31
CA MET A 243 4.95 5.49 -2.74
C MET A 243 4.29 6.72 -3.38
N ASN A 244 3.32 6.53 -4.29
CA ASN A 244 2.64 7.64 -4.95
C ASN A 244 1.70 8.40 -4.00
N LEU A 245 1.04 7.72 -3.07
CA LEU A 245 0.24 8.35 -2.01
C LEU A 245 1.11 9.19 -1.08
N GLY A 246 2.25 8.65 -0.62
CA GLY A 246 3.23 9.36 0.21
C GLY A 246 3.74 10.65 -0.46
N LEU A 247 4.21 10.55 -1.71
CA LEU A 247 4.64 11.71 -2.51
C LEU A 247 3.50 12.70 -2.76
N LEU A 248 2.28 12.21 -2.97
CA LEU A 248 1.13 13.09 -3.21
C LEU A 248 0.84 13.97 -2.00
N LEU A 249 0.80 13.36 -0.81
CA LEU A 249 0.48 14.02 0.44
C LEU A 249 1.63 14.92 0.90
N ALA A 250 2.89 14.50 0.74
CA ALA A 250 4.06 15.33 1.00
C ALA A 250 4.04 16.64 0.19
N VAL A 251 3.80 16.58 -1.12
CA VAL A 251 3.73 17.77 -1.98
C VAL A 251 2.47 18.62 -1.71
N ARG A 252 1.38 18.02 -1.24
CA ARG A 252 0.18 18.78 -0.81
C ARG A 252 0.44 19.52 0.50
N LEU A 253 1.09 18.88 1.47
CA LEU A 253 1.53 19.48 2.74
C LEU A 253 2.53 20.63 2.50
N GLN A 254 3.53 20.43 1.65
CA GLN A 254 4.50 21.47 1.29
C GLN A 254 3.82 22.67 0.61
N ARG A 255 2.92 22.43 -0.37
CA ARG A 255 2.16 23.53 -1.00
C ARG A 255 1.27 24.27 0.00
N TYR A 256 0.56 23.56 0.87
CA TYR A 256 -0.24 24.18 1.92
C TYR A 256 0.61 25.08 2.83
N ALA A 257 1.78 24.60 3.25
CA ALA A 257 2.71 25.39 4.07
C ALA A 257 3.27 26.62 3.33
N ILE A 258 3.58 26.52 2.05
CA ILE A 258 4.05 27.66 1.23
C ILE A 258 2.91 28.67 1.01
N SER A 259 1.70 28.23 0.68
CA SER A 259 0.53 29.11 0.55
C SER A 259 0.24 29.88 1.84
N ARG A 260 0.35 29.23 3.01
CA ARG A 260 0.22 29.89 4.32
C ARG A 260 1.31 30.91 4.63
N ILE A 261 2.51 30.76 4.05
CA ILE A 261 3.59 31.76 4.18
C ILE A 261 3.34 32.93 3.22
N LEU A 262 2.90 32.66 1.98
CA LEU A 262 2.59 33.68 0.97
C LEU A 262 1.39 34.56 1.36
N GLU A 263 0.38 34.01 2.04
CA GLU A 263 -0.72 34.78 2.64
C GLU A 263 -0.25 35.85 3.65
N GLY A 264 0.98 35.73 4.18
CA GLY A 264 1.56 36.65 5.15
C GLY A 264 2.66 37.57 4.64
N TYR A 265 2.91 37.63 3.33
CA TYR A 265 4.01 38.40 2.74
C TYR A 265 3.51 39.34 1.64
N GLU A 266 3.74 40.66 1.78
CA GLU A 266 3.41 41.63 0.74
C GLU A 266 4.22 41.39 -0.55
N GLN A 267 3.64 41.77 -1.69
CA GLN A 267 3.90 41.17 -2.99
C GLN A 267 5.18 41.66 -3.72
N THR A 268 6.22 42.07 -2.98
CA THR A 268 7.28 42.95 -3.53
C THR A 268 8.65 42.28 -3.75
N GLU A 269 8.90 41.04 -3.31
CA GLU A 269 10.21 40.36 -3.42
C GLU A 269 10.11 38.93 -3.99
N LEU A 270 9.63 38.79 -5.24
CA LEU A 270 9.44 37.48 -5.88
C LEU A 270 10.68 37.02 -6.68
N SER A 271 11.76 36.63 -5.99
CA SER A 271 12.92 35.97 -6.63
C SER A 271 13.50 34.76 -5.88
N TYR A 272 13.07 34.51 -4.63
CA TYR A 272 13.56 33.38 -3.84
C TYR A 272 12.41 32.45 -3.44
N THR A 273 12.53 31.15 -3.72
CA THR A 273 11.57 30.18 -3.15
C THR A 273 11.84 30.05 -1.65
N PRO A 274 10.86 30.32 -0.76
CA PRO A 274 11.12 30.32 0.68
C PRO A 274 11.47 28.90 1.16
N PRO A 275 12.50 28.75 2.02
CA PRO A 275 12.88 27.43 2.54
C PRO A 275 11.73 26.80 3.32
N VAL A 276 11.49 25.50 3.12
CA VAL A 276 10.36 24.80 3.75
C VAL A 276 10.39 24.94 5.28
N PRO A 277 9.27 25.36 5.92
CA PRO A 277 9.28 25.68 7.35
C PRO A 277 9.56 24.44 8.20
N LYS A 278 10.35 24.61 9.27
CA LYS A 278 10.81 23.50 10.13
C LYS A 278 9.65 22.64 10.68
N TRP A 279 8.49 23.26 10.94
CA TRP A 279 7.26 22.57 11.35
C TRP A 279 6.84 21.44 10.40
N VAL A 280 6.96 21.59 9.08
CA VAL A 280 6.60 20.55 8.10
C VAL A 280 7.40 19.26 8.30
N LYS A 281 8.63 19.36 8.83
CA LYS A 281 9.48 18.21 9.17
C LYS A 281 9.01 17.51 10.45
N VAL A 282 8.30 18.22 11.34
CA VAL A 282 7.77 17.70 12.61
C VAL A 282 6.40 17.03 12.43
N VAL A 283 5.57 17.53 11.49
CA VAL A 283 4.24 16.97 11.15
C VAL A 283 4.21 15.44 11.08
N PRO A 284 5.06 14.74 10.29
CA PRO A 284 4.99 13.28 10.20
C PRO A 284 5.19 12.56 11.53
N PHE A 285 6.07 13.07 12.42
CA PHE A 285 6.27 12.48 13.74
C PHE A 285 5.05 12.67 14.65
N VAL A 286 4.39 13.83 14.59
CA VAL A 286 3.13 14.08 15.30
C VAL A 286 2.04 13.16 14.76
N CYS A 287 1.92 13.00 13.44
CA CYS A 287 0.97 12.07 12.83
C CYS A 287 1.20 10.62 13.30
N VAL A 288 2.45 10.13 13.32
CA VAL A 288 2.79 8.79 13.83
C VAL A 288 2.40 8.64 15.31
N ALA A 289 2.74 9.61 16.16
CA ALA A 289 2.42 9.57 17.58
C ALA A 289 0.90 9.59 17.84
N THR A 290 0.15 10.49 17.18
CA THR A 290 -1.31 10.56 17.28
C THR A 290 -1.98 9.28 16.75
N TYR A 291 -1.46 8.71 15.67
CA TYR A 291 -1.99 7.46 15.10
C TYR A 291 -1.76 6.27 16.03
N TYR A 292 -0.58 6.18 16.65
CA TYR A 292 -0.28 5.16 17.64
C TYR A 292 -1.18 5.28 18.89
N LEU A 293 -1.40 6.50 19.40
CA LEU A 293 -2.34 6.75 20.50
C LEU A 293 -3.79 6.36 20.15
N LEU A 294 -4.23 6.62 18.91
CA LEU A 294 -5.52 6.15 18.40
C LEU A 294 -5.58 4.61 18.40
N GLY A 295 -4.49 3.93 18.02
CA GLY A 295 -4.35 2.48 18.12
C GLY A 295 -4.49 1.95 19.55
N VAL A 296 -3.80 2.56 20.52
CA VAL A 296 -3.88 2.22 21.96
C VAL A 296 -5.32 2.39 22.48
N LEU A 297 -6.01 3.46 22.08
CA LEU A 297 -7.41 3.70 22.44
C LEU A 297 -8.34 2.62 21.85
N CYS A 298 -8.24 2.36 20.54
CA CYS A 298 -9.16 1.46 19.81
C CYS A 298 -8.92 -0.03 20.06
N PHE A 299 -7.67 -0.47 20.22
CA PHE A 299 -7.34 -1.91 20.36
C PHE A 299 -7.00 -2.33 21.80
N GLY A 300 -6.62 -1.37 22.66
CA GLY A 300 -6.34 -1.57 24.08
C GLY A 300 -7.51 -1.17 24.97
N VAL A 301 -7.73 0.14 25.11
CA VAL A 301 -8.70 0.71 26.08
C VAL A 301 -10.14 0.28 25.78
N ALA A 302 -10.58 0.34 24.52
CA ALA A 302 -11.92 -0.11 24.12
C ALA A 302 -12.15 -1.63 24.29
N ARG A 303 -11.09 -2.41 24.53
CA ARG A 303 -11.14 -3.85 24.82
C ARG A 303 -10.95 -4.16 26.31
N SER A 304 -10.94 -3.14 27.17
CA SER A 304 -10.73 -3.25 28.63
C SER A 304 -9.47 -4.05 29.02
N ARG A 305 -8.39 -3.92 28.22
CA ARG A 305 -7.09 -4.55 28.51
C ARG A 305 -6.30 -3.73 29.53
N PRO A 306 -5.42 -4.35 30.34
CA PRO A 306 -4.53 -3.60 31.23
C PRO A 306 -3.65 -2.64 30.43
N ILE A 307 -3.26 -1.52 31.04
CA ILE A 307 -2.60 -0.40 30.36
C ILE A 307 -1.33 -0.84 29.61
N ALA A 308 -0.53 -1.74 30.20
CA ALA A 308 0.68 -2.28 29.56
C ALA A 308 0.38 -3.04 28.25
N ALA A 309 -0.62 -3.93 28.24
CA ALA A 309 -1.05 -4.64 27.04
C ALA A 309 -1.74 -3.71 26.03
N SER A 310 -2.42 -2.67 26.52
CA SER A 310 -3.03 -1.64 25.67
C SER A 310 -1.99 -0.83 24.90
N VAL A 311 -0.83 -0.52 25.49
CA VAL A 311 0.30 0.11 24.80
C VAL A 311 1.00 -0.90 23.87
N LEU A 312 1.28 -2.09 24.37
CA LEU A 312 1.96 -3.15 23.61
C LEU A 312 1.05 -3.90 22.61
N PHE A 313 -0.14 -3.35 22.30
CA PHE A 313 -1.11 -3.98 21.41
C PHE A 313 -0.55 -4.45 20.05
N PRO A 314 0.45 -3.79 19.40
CA PRO A 314 0.98 -4.31 18.16
C PRO A 314 1.75 -5.62 18.38
N LEU A 315 2.48 -5.76 19.49
CA LEU A 315 3.18 -7.00 19.84
C LEU A 315 2.20 -8.11 20.22
N ASP A 316 1.15 -7.78 20.99
CA ASP A 316 0.08 -8.73 21.31
C ASP A 316 -0.58 -9.30 20.04
N PHE A 317 -0.73 -8.47 19.00
CA PHE A 317 -1.39 -8.86 17.76
C PHE A 317 -0.42 -9.53 16.75
N THR A 318 0.85 -9.11 16.64
CA THR A 318 1.79 -9.66 15.64
C THR A 318 2.81 -10.65 16.18
N ALA A 319 3.40 -10.39 17.35
CA ALA A 319 4.51 -11.18 17.90
C ALA A 319 4.04 -12.30 18.84
N ALA A 320 2.99 -12.04 19.64
CA ALA A 320 2.43 -13.02 20.57
C ALA A 320 1.38 -13.95 19.93
N GLY A 321 1.14 -13.84 18.62
CA GLY A 321 0.11 -14.60 17.89
C GLY A 321 -1.33 -14.29 18.32
N GLY A 322 -1.56 -13.27 19.14
CA GLY A 322 -2.84 -13.02 19.81
C GLY A 322 -3.99 -12.71 18.86
N LEU A 323 -3.70 -12.30 17.61
CA LEU A 323 -4.66 -11.97 16.53
C LEU A 323 -5.71 -13.07 16.30
N SER A 324 -5.35 -14.33 16.50
CA SER A 324 -6.22 -15.48 16.35
C SER A 324 -7.26 -15.66 17.46
N THR A 325 -6.98 -15.14 18.65
CA THR A 325 -7.92 -15.13 19.78
C THR A 325 -8.97 -14.02 19.65
N ILE A 326 -8.82 -13.13 18.67
CA ILE A 326 -9.63 -11.93 18.50
C ILE A 326 -10.78 -12.19 17.52
N VAL A 327 -11.93 -11.56 17.77
CA VAL A 327 -13.12 -11.63 16.90
C VAL A 327 -12.81 -11.10 15.50
N GLY A 328 -13.41 -11.70 14.47
CA GLY A 328 -13.10 -11.46 13.07
C GLY A 328 -13.25 -10.01 12.59
N TYR A 329 -14.18 -9.22 13.13
CA TYR A 329 -14.30 -7.81 12.74
C TYR A 329 -13.12 -6.95 13.24
N VAL A 330 -12.65 -7.18 14.47
CA VAL A 330 -11.48 -6.48 15.04
C VAL A 330 -10.22 -6.83 14.25
N ARG A 331 -10.12 -8.09 13.79
CA ARG A 331 -9.07 -8.55 12.87
C ARG A 331 -9.01 -7.68 11.60
N VAL A 332 -10.13 -7.47 10.92
CA VAL A 332 -10.19 -6.62 9.71
C VAL A 332 -9.88 -5.15 10.02
N LEU A 333 -10.40 -4.61 11.13
CA LEU A 333 -10.08 -3.25 11.58
C LEU A 333 -8.58 -3.07 11.88
N TYR A 334 -7.93 -4.09 12.46
CA TYR A 334 -6.48 -4.07 12.70
C TYR A 334 -5.67 -4.13 11.41
N GLY A 335 -6.13 -4.89 10.41
CA GLY A 335 -5.56 -4.85 9.06
C GLY A 335 -5.61 -3.45 8.44
N LEU A 336 -6.79 -2.81 8.48
CA LEU A 336 -6.97 -1.43 7.98
C LEU A 336 -6.11 -0.41 8.75
N TYR A 337 -5.94 -0.61 10.06
CA TYR A 337 -5.04 0.19 10.88
C TYR A 337 -3.57 0.06 10.43
N LEU A 338 -3.12 -1.14 10.06
CA LEU A 338 -1.75 -1.33 9.60
C LEU A 338 -1.50 -0.77 8.20
N GLU A 339 -2.47 -0.81 7.30
CA GLU A 339 -2.41 -0.03 6.04
C GLU A 339 -2.28 1.47 6.31
N GLY A 340 -3.06 2.00 7.25
CA GLY A 340 -2.92 3.40 7.71
C GLY A 340 -1.51 3.70 8.24
N ALA A 341 -0.94 2.81 9.06
CA ALA A 341 0.43 2.95 9.55
C ALA A 341 1.48 2.96 8.41
N VAL A 342 1.35 2.05 7.43
CA VAL A 342 2.25 1.98 6.26
C VAL A 342 2.15 3.24 5.40
N THR A 343 0.93 3.76 5.16
CA THR A 343 0.76 5.00 4.40
C THR A 343 1.34 6.21 5.15
N ILE A 344 1.17 6.33 6.48
CA ILE A 344 1.79 7.39 7.28
C ILE A 344 3.33 7.28 7.26
N ALA A 345 3.89 6.07 7.35
CA ALA A 345 5.32 5.85 7.23
C ALA A 345 5.86 6.30 5.85
N ALA A 346 5.13 6.01 4.77
CA ALA A 346 5.49 6.46 3.42
C ALA A 346 5.42 7.98 3.24
N ILE A 347 4.45 8.67 3.87
CA ILE A 347 4.41 10.14 3.93
C ILE A 347 5.63 10.66 4.69
N ALA A 348 5.98 10.06 5.83
CA ALA A 348 7.15 10.46 6.61
C ALA A 348 8.45 10.31 5.78
N VAL A 349 8.64 9.17 5.11
CA VAL A 349 9.78 8.94 4.22
C VAL A 349 9.80 9.94 3.06
N ALA A 350 8.66 10.25 2.44
CA ALA A 350 8.59 11.23 1.34
C ALA A 350 8.93 12.66 1.81
N VAL A 351 8.42 13.11 2.97
CA VAL A 351 8.69 14.44 3.52
C VAL A 351 10.15 14.56 3.99
N LEU A 352 10.65 13.56 4.71
CA LEU A 352 12.01 13.55 5.24
C LEU A 352 13.05 13.35 4.13
N GLY A 353 12.78 12.49 3.14
CA GLY A 353 13.67 12.25 2.01
C GLY A 353 14.01 13.54 1.26
N VAL A 354 13.01 14.36 0.92
CA VAL A 354 13.23 15.68 0.28
C VAL A 354 14.12 16.58 1.14
N SER A 355 13.88 16.64 2.45
CA SER A 355 14.71 17.44 3.37
C SER A 355 16.13 16.90 3.50
N THR A 356 16.31 15.58 3.55
CA THR A 356 17.63 14.96 3.71
C THR A 356 18.46 15.15 2.45
N THR A 357 17.88 14.97 1.26
CA THR A 357 18.56 15.24 -0.02
C THR A 357 19.00 16.69 -0.10
N GLN A 358 18.14 17.66 0.20
CA GLN A 358 18.50 19.09 0.21
C GLN A 358 19.62 19.43 1.21
N ASN A 359 19.62 18.80 2.39
CA ASN A 359 20.66 19.02 3.39
C ASN A 359 21.98 18.37 2.98
N LEU A 360 21.93 17.17 2.38
CA LEU A 360 23.08 16.45 1.86
C LEU A 360 23.71 17.17 0.66
N THR A 361 22.91 17.76 -0.25
CA THR A 361 23.44 18.54 -1.37
C THR A 361 24.09 19.83 -0.90
N ASN A 362 23.50 20.54 0.08
CA ASN A 362 24.12 21.72 0.68
C ASN A 362 25.44 21.38 1.37
N ILE A 363 25.49 20.28 2.14
CA ILE A 363 26.74 19.75 2.72
C ILE A 363 27.74 19.39 1.62
N GLY A 364 27.32 18.68 0.58
CA GLY A 364 28.18 18.26 -0.52
C GLY A 364 28.81 19.43 -1.28
N LEU A 365 28.02 20.47 -1.57
CA LEU A 365 28.51 21.73 -2.15
C LEU A 365 29.48 22.44 -1.19
N LYS A 366 29.13 22.55 0.10
CA LYS A 366 29.96 23.20 1.14
C LYS A 366 31.34 22.54 1.31
N TYR A 367 31.44 21.23 1.10
CA TYR A 367 32.70 20.47 1.18
C TYR A 367 33.35 20.19 -0.18
N GLY A 368 32.84 20.77 -1.28
CA GLY A 368 33.38 20.55 -2.64
C GLY A 368 33.24 19.12 -3.17
N LEU A 369 32.38 18.31 -2.56
CA LEU A 369 32.06 16.94 -2.97
C LEU A 369 31.06 16.90 -4.14
N LEU A 370 30.36 18.00 -4.38
CA LEU A 370 29.43 18.20 -5.49
C LEU A 370 29.82 19.47 -6.24
N ILE A 371 29.55 19.47 -7.55
CA ILE A 371 29.74 20.60 -8.46
C ILE A 371 28.35 20.94 -9.01
N GLU A 372 27.98 22.22 -9.06
CA GLU A 372 26.76 22.65 -9.77
C GLU A 372 26.95 22.45 -11.28
N ALA A 373 25.91 21.95 -11.96
CA ALA A 373 25.94 21.54 -13.36
C ALA A 373 25.35 22.61 -14.29
#